data_AF-A0A6A3G9U2-F1
#
_entry.id   AF-A0A6A3G9U2-F1
#
_cell.length_a   1.000
_cell.length_b   1.000
_cell.length_c   1.000
_cell.angle_alpha   90.00
_cell.angle_beta   90.00
_cell.angle_gamma   90.00
#
_symmetry.space_group_name_H-M   'P 1'
#
loop_
_entity.id
_entity.type
_entity.pdbx_description
1 polymer ?
#
loop_
_entity_poly.entity_id
_entity_poly.type
_entity_poly.pdbx_seq_one_letter_code
_entity_poly.pdbx_strand_id
1 'polypeptide(L)' 'VDAEDGTTGVFLPKPTSKRHLLIAPTVDTVKDGMVSVVVLNVEGRREKLPAREALGTWIPTDADMAILSLNGETELRSG' A
#
# COMPACT_ATOMS: atom_id res chain seq x y z
N VAL A 1 4.38 -12.25 2.44
CA VAL A 1 5.49 -11.80 1.58
C VAL A 1 6.68 -12.68 1.87
N ASP A 2 7.79 -12.54 1.16
CA ASP A 2 9.02 -13.30 1.48
C ASP A 2 9.98 -12.36 2.22
N ALA A 3 9.72 -12.19 3.52
CA ALA A 3 10.48 -11.34 4.44
C ALA A 3 10.17 -11.78 5.88
N GLU A 4 11.07 -11.43 6.81
CA GLU A 4 10.91 -11.75 8.23
C GLU A 4 9.76 -10.95 8.87
N ASP A 5 9.14 -11.52 9.91
CA ASP A 5 8.17 -10.79 10.72
C ASP A 5 8.83 -9.58 11.38
N GLY A 6 8.14 -8.43 11.36
CA GLY A 6 8.70 -7.15 11.81
C GLY A 6 9.38 -6.33 10.70
N THR A 7 9.66 -6.91 9.53
CA THR A 7 10.15 -6.13 8.38
C THR A 7 9.11 -5.10 7.95
N THR A 8 9.53 -3.83 7.82
CA THR A 8 8.68 -2.76 7.28
C THR A 8 8.94 -2.58 5.80
N GLY A 9 7.88 -2.40 5.02
CA GLY A 9 8.00 -2.18 3.60
C GLY A 9 6.90 -1.30 3.03
N VAL A 10 7.12 -0.90 1.77
CA VAL A 10 6.17 -0.11 1.00
C VAL A 10 5.47 -1.02 0.00
N PHE A 11 4.15 -1.02 0.02
CA PHE A 11 3.34 -1.55 -1.06
C PHE A 11 3.20 -0.50 -2.18
N LEU A 12 3.54 -0.87 -3.41
CA LEU A 12 3.34 -0.07 -4.61
C LEU A 12 2.29 -0.72 -5.51
N PRO A 13 1.16 -0.05 -5.78
CA PRO A 13 0.12 -0.60 -6.63
C PRO A 13 0.57 -0.70 -8.09
N LYS A 14 0.13 -1.75 -8.78
CA LYS A 14 0.25 -1.84 -10.24
C LYS A 14 -0.84 -0.98 -10.90
N PRO A 15 -0.57 -0.42 -12.09
CA PRO A 15 -1.63 0.19 -12.90
C PRO A 15 -2.78 -0.79 -13.10
N THR A 16 -3.99 -0.36 -12.73
CA THR A 16 -5.20 -1.18 -12.86
C THR A 16 -6.13 -0.57 -13.92
N SER A 17 -6.74 -1.43 -14.74
CA SER A 17 -7.80 -1.02 -15.66
C SER A 17 -9.16 -0.83 -14.95
N LYS A 18 -9.29 -1.32 -13.71
CA LYS A 18 -10.50 -1.18 -12.89
C LYS A 18 -10.54 0.18 -12.20
N ARG A 19 -11.09 1.18 -12.88
CA ARG A 19 -11.17 2.59 -12.41
C ARG A 19 -11.98 2.77 -11.12
N HIS A 20 -12.85 1.83 -10.79
CA HIS A 20 -13.68 1.84 -9.58
C HIS A 20 -13.01 1.25 -8.34
N LEU A 21 -11.78 0.73 -8.48
CA LEU A 21 -10.96 0.32 -7.35
C LEU A 21 -9.89 1.38 -7.08
N LEU A 22 -9.95 1.97 -5.90
CA LEU A 22 -8.92 2.83 -5.38
C LEU A 22 -7.90 1.98 -4.61
N ILE A 23 -6.65 2.05 -5.06
CA ILE A 23 -5.51 1.39 -4.43
C ILE A 23 -4.40 2.44 -4.34
N ALA A 24 -3.89 2.66 -3.14
CA ALA A 24 -2.84 3.64 -2.87
C ALA A 24 -1.55 2.95 -2.42
N PRO A 25 -0.39 3.58 -2.63
CA PRO A 25 0.83 3.19 -1.94
C PRO A 25 0.61 3.24 -0.42
N THR A 26 1.11 2.22 0.29
CA THR A 26 0.97 2.13 1.76
C THR A 26 2.27 1.60 2.38
N VAL A 27 2.53 1.99 3.63
CA VAL A 27 3.61 1.43 4.45
C VAL A 27 2.95 0.45 5.42
N ASP A 28 3.46 -0.77 5.50
CA ASP A 28 2.98 -1.79 6.44
C ASP A 28 4.13 -2.68 6.90
N THR A 29 3.92 -3.37 8.02
CA THR A 29 4.90 -4.25 8.65
C THR A 29 4.44 -5.70 8.52
N VAL A 30 5.37 -6.60 8.20
CA VAL A 30 5.08 -8.03 8.12
C VAL A 30 4.66 -8.55 9.49
N LYS A 31 3.52 -9.22 9.53
CA LYS A 31 2.99 -9.91 10.70
C LYS A 31 2.48 -11.29 10.30
N ASP A 32 2.97 -12.34 10.93
CA ASP A 32 2.63 -13.73 10.62
C ASP A 32 2.86 -14.07 9.13
N GLY A 33 3.95 -13.55 8.56
CA GLY A 33 4.31 -13.67 7.14
C GLY A 33 3.41 -12.89 6.16
N MET A 34 2.49 -12.06 6.66
CA MET A 34 1.50 -11.32 5.86
C MET A 34 1.69 -9.81 5.95
N VAL A 35 1.30 -9.11 4.89
CA VAL A 35 1.08 -7.65 4.87
C VAL A 35 -0.34 -7.39 4.40
N SER A 36 -0.99 -6.39 4.97
CA SER A 36 -2.37 -6.05 4.65
C SER A 36 -2.42 -4.87 3.69
N VAL A 37 -3.21 -5.00 2.62
CA VAL A 37 -3.43 -3.91 1.65
C VAL A 37 -4.91 -3.61 1.60
N VAL A 38 -5.26 -2.34 1.78
CA VAL A 38 -6.64 -1.87 1.67
C VAL A 38 -6.96 -1.55 0.22
N VAL A 39 -8.03 -2.14 -0.30
CA VAL A 39 -8.58 -1.85 -1.62
C VAL A 39 -10.00 -1.31 -1.43
N LEU A 40 -10.24 -0.07 -1.84
CA LEU A 40 -11.55 0.55 -1.72
C LEU A 40 -12.29 0.47 -3.06
N ASN A 41 -13.54 0.02 -3.03
CA ASN A 41 -14.44 0.08 -4.18
C ASN A 41 -15.31 1.34 -4.07
N VAL A 42 -15.18 2.26 -5.03
CA VAL A 42 -15.86 3.55 -5.00
C VAL A 42 -17.24 3.55 -5.68
N GLU A 43 -17.61 2.46 -6.36
CA GLU A 43 -18.89 2.37 -7.09
C GLU A 43 -19.99 1.62 -6.31
N GLY A 44 -19.73 1.19 -5.07
CA GLY A 44 -20.72 0.55 -4.18
C GLY A 44 -21.26 -0.82 -4.64
N ARG A 45 -20.99 -1.22 -5.89
CA ARG A 45 -21.32 -2.54 -6.43
C ARG A 45 -20.37 -3.61 -5.93
N ARG A 46 -20.82 -4.86 -5.86
CA ARG A 46 -19.96 -5.99 -5.54
C ARG A 46 -18.95 -6.22 -6.68
N GLU A 47 -17.67 -6.32 -6.33
CA GLU A 47 -16.57 -6.57 -7.26
C GLU A 47 -15.68 -7.67 -6.68
N LYS A 48 -15.15 -8.54 -7.54
CA LYS A 48 -14.13 -9.51 -7.12
C LYS A 48 -12.76 -8.82 -7.08
N LEU A 49 -12.06 -8.96 -5.96
CA LEU A 49 -10.69 -8.47 -5.84
C LEU A 49 -9.81 -9.10 -6.93
N PRO A 50 -8.93 -8.31 -7.58
CA PRO A 50 -7.89 -8.84 -8.44
C PRO A 50 -7.03 -9.88 -7.71
N ALA A 51 -6.37 -10.76 -8.47
CA ALA A 51 -5.34 -11.63 -7.93
C ALA A 51 -4.22 -10.80 -7.30
N ARG A 52 -3.53 -11.34 -6.28
CA ARG A 52 -2.50 -10.64 -5.52
C ARG A 52 -1.41 -10.05 -6.44
N GLU A 53 -1.01 -10.79 -7.45
CA GLU A 53 0.03 -10.42 -8.42
C GLU A 53 -0.39 -9.21 -9.28
N ALA A 54 -1.70 -8.96 -9.41
CA ALA A 54 -2.27 -7.84 -10.14
C ALA A 54 -2.48 -6.59 -9.26
N LEU A 55 -2.41 -6.72 -7.92
CA LEU A 55 -2.60 -5.60 -7.01
C LEU A 55 -1.37 -4.69 -6.97
N GLY A 56 -0.18 -5.28 -6.82
CA GLY A 56 1.03 -4.51 -6.60
C GLY A 56 2.20 -5.35 -6.12
N THR A 57 3.25 -4.66 -5.69
CA THR A 57 4.47 -5.26 -5.15
C THR A 57 4.71 -4.67 -3.76
N TRP A 58 5.08 -5.51 -2.81
CA TRP A 58 5.60 -5.05 -1.51
C TRP A 58 7.13 -5.12 -1.53
N ILE A 59 7.77 -4.06 -1.06
CA ILE A 59 9.22 -3.86 -1.14
C ILE A 59 9.73 -3.55 0.27
N PRO A 60 10.63 -4.38 0.86
CA PRO A 60 11.21 -4.11 2.18
C PRO A 60 12.09 -2.86 2.15
N THR A 61 12.22 -2.18 3.28
CA THR A 61 12.91 -0.86 3.36
C THR A 61 14.29 -0.94 4.02
N ASP A 62 14.73 -2.13 4.41
CA ASP A 62 15.63 -2.38 5.53
C ASP A 62 17.11 -2.04 5.29
N ALA A 63 17.51 -1.65 4.07
CA ALA A 63 18.91 -1.41 3.72
C ALA A 63 19.21 0.01 3.20
N ASP A 64 18.38 0.55 2.30
CA ASP A 64 18.70 1.78 1.54
C ASP A 64 17.63 2.88 1.62
N MET A 65 16.50 2.61 2.30
CA MET A 65 15.34 3.51 2.33
C MET A 65 14.97 3.91 3.75
N ALA A 66 14.83 5.20 4.00
CA ALA A 66 14.33 5.72 5.26
C ALA A 66 12.83 6.06 5.14
N ILE A 67 12.00 5.48 6.00
CA ILE A 67 10.61 5.92 6.18
C ILE A 67 10.60 7.20 7.01
N LEU A 68 10.17 8.30 6.40
CA LEU A 68 10.07 9.60 7.07
C LEU A 68 8.70 9.74 7.73
N SER A 69 8.69 10.15 9.00
CA SER A 69 7.46 10.52 9.69
C SER A 69 7.07 11.95 9.31
N LEU A 70 5.87 12.13 8.77
CA LEU A 70 5.28 13.45 8.55
C LEU A 70 4.74 13.97 9.89
N ASN A 71 5.51 14.85 10.53
CA ASN A 71 5.14 15.48 11.80
C ASN A 71 4.13 16.63 11.60
N GLY A 72 2.99 16.39 10.93
CA GLY A 72 1.80 17.27 10.93
C GLY A 72 1.93 18.75 10.50
N GLU A 73 3.13 19.31 10.37
CA GLU A 73 3.39 20.70 9.98
C GLU A 73 3.50 20.82 8.47
N THR A 74 2.38 20.57 7.78
CA THR A 74 2.23 21.04 6.41
C THR A 74 1.11 22.06 6.41
N GLU A 75 1.45 23.35 6.45
CA GLU A 75 0.51 24.41 6.08
C GLU A 75 0.01 24.11 4.66
N LEU A 76 -1.22 23.64 4.56
CA LEU A 76 -1.98 23.73 3.33
C LEU A 76 -2.23 25.23 3.10
N ARG A 77 -1.33 25.90 2.39
CA ARG A 77 -1.64 27.21 1.83
C ARG A 77 -2.73 27.01 0.77
N SER A 78 -3.98 27.12 1.19
CA SER A 78 -5.11 27.34 0.29
C SER A 78 -4.91 28.72 -0.36
N GLY A 79 -4.75 28.72 -1.68
CA GLY A 79 -4.90 29.92 -2.50
C GLY A 79 -6.36 30.34 -2.64
#